data_AF-A0A1V9FBM4-F1
#
_entry.id   AF-A0A1V9FBM4-F1
#
_cell.length_a   1.000
_cell.length_b   1.000
_cell.length_c   1.000
_cell.angle_alpha   90.00
_cell.angle_beta   90.00
_cell.angle_gamma   90.00
#
_symmetry.space_group_name_H-M   'P 1'
#
loop_
_entity.id
_entity.type
_entity.pdbx_description
1 polymer ?
#
loop_
_entity_poly.entity_id
_entity_poly.type
_entity_poly.pdbx_seq_one_letter_code
_entity_poly.pdbx_strand_id
1 'polypeptide(L)'
;MRIKIVFALNFLLLLNACNESGLSSDAKKIYDNRQELMQRFSNVDVWRRGDSAFLLHIYNGEKANRYLFKGNNGLKLQRDTIQFRLSEIERFKNVDTINQNTGVRDLLIELLNSMDALNIREISNDRMRLGINPEFFLNKGGVVFFVRDLSLVTNPVWQNYIKESKVIGENWYYRSKKQ
;
A
#
# COMPACT_ATOMS: atom_id res chain seq x y z
N MET A 1 -21.46 53.05 -22.82
CA MET A 1 -20.92 52.94 -21.43
C MET A 1 -20.96 51.46 -21.04
N ARG A 2 -19.84 50.92 -20.53
CA ARG A 2 -19.68 49.60 -19.86
C ARG A 2 -19.85 48.34 -20.71
N ILE A 3 -18.80 48.00 -21.45
CA ILE A 3 -18.41 46.60 -21.65
C ILE A 3 -17.01 46.48 -21.07
N LYS A 4 -16.72 45.32 -20.48
CA LYS A 4 -15.42 44.85 -19.95
C LYS A 4 -15.22 45.19 -18.46
N ILE A 5 -15.47 44.21 -17.59
CA ILE A 5 -14.67 43.75 -16.44
C ILE A 5 -15.55 42.69 -15.74
N VAL A 6 -15.70 41.51 -16.33
CA VAL A 6 -16.26 40.33 -15.64
C VAL A 6 -15.48 39.05 -16.02
N PHE A 7 -14.82 39.03 -17.17
CA PHE A 7 -14.09 37.85 -17.64
C PHE A 7 -12.70 37.61 -17.04
N ALA A 8 -12.12 38.58 -16.32
CA ALA A 8 -10.75 38.44 -15.81
C ALA A 8 -10.65 37.65 -14.48
N LEU A 9 -11.75 37.48 -13.74
CA LEU A 9 -11.72 36.86 -12.41
C LEU A 9 -11.94 35.35 -12.41
N ASN A 10 -12.48 34.78 -13.51
CA ASN A 10 -12.71 33.33 -13.63
C ASN A 10 -11.53 32.55 -14.21
N PHE A 11 -10.49 33.23 -14.73
CA PHE A 11 -9.31 32.53 -15.25
C PHE A 11 -8.23 32.29 -14.18
N LEU A 12 -8.25 33.04 -13.07
CA LEU A 12 -7.32 32.83 -11.95
C LEU A 12 -7.70 31.65 -11.04
N LEU A 13 -8.94 31.17 -11.09
CA LEU A 13 -9.39 30.01 -10.30
C LEU A 13 -9.05 28.66 -10.95
N LEU A 14 -8.60 28.65 -12.21
CA LEU A 14 -8.16 27.45 -12.93
C LEU A 14 -6.63 27.23 -12.88
N LEU A 15 -5.86 28.19 -12.37
CA LEU A 15 -4.39 28.10 -12.26
C LEU A 15 -3.92 27.48 -10.93
N ASN A 16 -4.86 27.07 -10.07
CA ASN A 16 -4.61 26.10 -8.99
C ASN A 16 -4.80 24.65 -9.46
N ALA A 17 -4.60 24.38 -10.75
CA ALA A 17 -4.16 23.06 -11.19
C ALA A 17 -2.79 22.81 -10.56
N CYS A 18 -2.85 22.26 -9.35
CA CYS A 18 -1.75 22.00 -8.45
C CYS A 18 -0.58 21.40 -9.24
N ASN A 19 0.57 22.07 -9.14
CA ASN A 19 1.85 21.56 -9.61
C ASN A 19 2.09 20.15 -9.02
N GLU A 20 1.73 19.10 -9.75
CA GLU A 20 2.16 17.72 -9.50
C GLU A 20 3.66 17.51 -9.76
N SER A 21 4.43 18.59 -9.94
CA SER A 21 5.87 18.52 -10.11
C SER A 21 6.49 17.73 -8.94
N GLY A 22 7.06 16.56 -9.29
CA GLY A 22 7.75 15.67 -8.37
C GLY A 22 6.96 14.50 -7.79
N LEU A 23 5.65 14.33 -8.07
CA LEU A 23 4.97 13.07 -7.77
C LEU A 23 5.17 12.09 -8.94
N SER A 24 5.62 10.86 -8.68
CA SER A 24 5.69 9.86 -9.75
C SER A 24 4.27 9.45 -10.17
N SER A 25 4.08 9.13 -11.45
CA SER A 25 2.78 8.68 -11.96
C SER A 25 2.28 7.43 -11.22
N ASP A 26 3.19 6.55 -10.81
CA ASP A 26 2.89 5.37 -10.00
C ASP A 26 2.40 5.77 -8.59
N ALA A 27 3.07 6.72 -7.92
CA ALA A 27 2.62 7.21 -6.62
C ALA A 27 1.24 7.89 -6.69
N LYS A 28 0.96 8.61 -7.78
CA LYS A 28 -0.37 9.18 -8.02
C LYS A 28 -1.42 8.09 -8.15
N LYS A 29 -1.16 7.01 -8.91
CA LYS A 29 -2.09 5.88 -9.04
C LYS A 29 -2.41 5.24 -7.69
N ILE A 30 -1.43 5.09 -6.80
CA ILE A 30 -1.68 4.59 -5.44
C ILE A 30 -2.64 5.50 -4.69
N TYR A 31 -2.37 6.80 -4.71
CA TYR A 31 -3.21 7.77 -4.01
C TYR A 31 -4.63 7.84 -4.58
N ASP A 32 -4.78 7.81 -5.90
CA ASP A 32 -6.08 7.83 -6.57
C ASP A 32 -6.91 6.58 -6.21
N ASN A 33 -6.28 5.41 -6.06
CA ASN A 33 -6.94 4.13 -5.72
C ASN A 33 -6.91 3.81 -4.21
N ARG A 34 -6.57 4.79 -3.35
CA ARG A 34 -6.28 4.56 -1.93
C ARG A 34 -7.39 3.84 -1.16
N GLN A 35 -8.66 4.12 -1.40
CA GLN A 35 -9.76 3.49 -0.65
C GLN A 35 -9.83 1.98 -0.91
N GLU A 36 -9.74 1.57 -2.18
CA GLU A 36 -9.69 0.15 -2.54
C GLU A 36 -8.43 -0.51 -1.96
N LEU A 37 -7.28 0.15 -2.08
CA LEU A 37 -6.02 -0.37 -1.56
C LEU A 37 -6.03 -0.58 -0.05
N MET A 38 -6.61 0.35 0.71
CA MET A 38 -6.76 0.21 2.16
C MET A 38 -7.64 -0.99 2.51
N GLN A 39 -8.73 -1.21 1.76
CA GLN A 39 -9.59 -2.38 1.98
C GLN A 39 -8.84 -3.67 1.64
N ARG A 40 -8.19 -3.73 0.48
CA ARG A 40 -7.51 -4.93 -0.03
C ARG A 40 -6.28 -5.32 0.79
N PHE A 41 -5.45 -4.35 1.14
CA PHE A 41 -4.15 -4.59 1.78
C PHE A 41 -4.11 -4.27 3.28
N SER A 42 -5.24 -3.92 3.89
CA SER A 42 -5.31 -3.84 5.36
C SER A 42 -4.89 -5.17 5.98
N ASN A 43 -3.93 -5.13 6.92
CA ASN A 43 -3.47 -6.32 7.64
C ASN A 43 -2.80 -7.39 6.76
N VAL A 44 -2.20 -6.99 5.63
CA VAL A 44 -1.43 -7.93 4.80
C VAL A 44 -0.09 -7.35 4.39
N ASP A 45 0.95 -8.17 4.50
CA ASP A 45 2.26 -7.87 3.91
C ASP A 45 2.47 -8.80 2.73
N VAL A 46 2.95 -8.25 1.62
CA VAL A 46 3.29 -9.01 0.43
C VAL A 46 4.67 -8.59 -0.05
N TRP A 47 5.62 -9.52 -0.01
CA TRP A 47 7.01 -9.26 -0.42
C TRP A 47 7.42 -10.17 -1.56
N ARG A 48 8.09 -9.59 -2.55
CA ARG A 48 8.79 -10.31 -3.62
C ARG A 48 10.27 -10.41 -3.28
N ARG A 49 10.83 -11.62 -3.25
CA ARG A 49 12.25 -11.90 -3.01
C ARG A 49 12.86 -12.44 -4.30
N GLY A 50 13.28 -11.54 -5.18
CA GLY A 50 13.66 -11.88 -6.55
C GLY A 50 12.45 -12.33 -7.37
N ASP A 51 12.69 -13.14 -8.40
CA ASP A 51 11.65 -13.48 -9.40
C ASP A 51 10.78 -14.67 -9.00
N SER A 52 11.17 -15.43 -7.98
CA SER A 52 10.63 -16.77 -7.74
C SER A 52 10.14 -17.04 -6.32
N ALA A 53 10.30 -16.10 -5.39
CA ALA A 53 9.95 -16.29 -3.99
C ALA A 53 9.06 -15.15 -3.47
N PHE A 54 7.99 -15.53 -2.78
CA PHE A 54 6.95 -14.61 -2.33
C PHE A 54 6.62 -14.88 -0.87
N LEU A 55 6.54 -13.82 -0.08
CA LEU A 55 6.11 -13.88 1.31
C LEU A 55 4.75 -13.20 1.43
N LEU A 56 3.83 -13.88 2.09
CA LEU A 56 2.52 -13.36 2.45
C LEU A 56 2.40 -13.43 3.97
N HIS A 57 2.20 -12.29 4.63
CA HIS A 57 1.78 -12.27 6.03
C HIS A 57 0.36 -11.74 6.12
N ILE A 58 -0.45 -12.37 6.95
CA ILE A 58 -1.81 -11.92 7.25
C ILE A 58 -1.91 -11.69 8.75
N TYR A 59 -2.34 -10.51 9.17
CA TYR A 59 -2.40 -10.11 10.57
C TYR A 59 -3.81 -10.17 11.13
N ASN A 60 -3.94 -10.63 12.37
CA ASN A 60 -5.12 -10.49 13.22
C ASN A 60 -4.68 -9.90 14.56
N GLY A 61 -4.69 -8.57 14.66
CA GLY A 61 -4.09 -7.86 15.80
C GLY A 61 -2.59 -8.14 15.90
N GLU A 62 -2.16 -8.74 17.01
CA GLU A 62 -0.75 -9.09 17.24
C GLU A 62 -0.34 -10.44 16.63
N LYS A 63 -1.31 -11.26 16.22
CA LYS A 63 -1.05 -12.57 15.60
C LYS A 63 -0.81 -12.41 14.10
N ALA A 64 0.07 -13.24 13.56
CA ALA A 64 0.37 -13.27 12.13
C ALA A 64 0.44 -14.71 11.60
N ASN A 65 -0.33 -14.98 10.55
CA ASN A 65 -0.12 -16.13 9.69
C ASN A 65 0.92 -15.76 8.65
N ARG A 66 1.96 -16.58 8.48
CA ARG A 66 3.06 -16.32 7.55
C ARG A 66 3.17 -17.46 6.54
N TYR A 67 3.34 -17.12 5.27
CA TYR A 67 3.41 -18.08 4.19
C TYR A 67 4.57 -17.74 3.26
N LEU A 68 5.40 -18.73 2.93
CA LEU A 68 6.44 -18.64 1.92
C LEU A 68 6.05 -19.47 0.72
N PHE A 69 5.88 -18.82 -0.42
CA PHE A 69 5.65 -19.46 -1.71
C PHE A 69 6.91 -19.38 -2.58
N LYS A 70 7.12 -20.41 -3.40
CA LYS A 70 8.12 -20.40 -4.47
C LYS A 70 7.55 -20.92 -5.79
N GLY A 71 8.06 -20.39 -6.90
CA GLY A 71 7.83 -20.92 -8.24
C GLY A 71 7.72 -19.86 -9.33
N ASN A 72 8.20 -20.20 -10.53
CA ASN A 72 8.09 -19.36 -11.74
C ASN A 72 6.87 -19.73 -12.60
N ASN A 73 6.47 -21.01 -12.58
CA ASN A 73 5.34 -21.56 -13.32
C ASN A 73 4.34 -22.18 -12.34
N GLY A 74 3.73 -21.30 -11.52
CA GLY A 74 2.80 -21.67 -10.45
C GLY A 74 3.44 -21.59 -9.07
N LEU A 75 2.71 -21.01 -8.13
CA LEU A 75 3.14 -20.81 -6.75
C LEU A 75 2.92 -22.08 -5.93
N LYS A 76 3.97 -22.58 -5.29
CA LYS A 76 3.91 -23.71 -4.34
C LYS A 76 4.27 -23.22 -2.95
N LEU A 77 3.38 -23.47 -1.98
CA LEU A 77 3.67 -23.23 -0.57
C LEU A 77 4.83 -24.11 -0.12
N GLN A 78 5.86 -23.48 0.46
CA GLN A 78 7.07 -24.14 0.96
C GLN A 78 7.06 -24.28 2.47
N ARG A 79 6.53 -23.26 3.15
CA ARG A 79 6.48 -23.18 4.61
C ARG A 79 5.35 -22.24 5.01
N ASP A 80 4.69 -22.57 6.11
CA ASP A 80 3.80 -21.66 6.79
C ASP A 80 4.07 -21.60 8.30
N THR A 81 3.42 -20.63 8.94
CA THR A 81 3.28 -20.53 10.39
C THR A 81 1.90 -19.96 10.65
N ILE A 82 1.03 -20.74 11.27
CA ILE A 82 -0.38 -20.40 11.49
C ILE A 82 -0.63 -20.13 12.97
N GLN A 83 -1.12 -18.94 13.30
CA GLN A 83 -1.46 -18.49 14.66
C GLN A 83 -2.96 -18.29 14.87
N PHE A 84 -3.75 -18.26 13.79
CA PHE A 84 -5.21 -18.11 13.82
C PHE A 84 -5.85 -18.68 12.55
N ARG A 85 -7.15 -18.96 12.57
CA ARG A 85 -7.90 -19.38 11.38
C ARG A 85 -8.27 -18.17 10.54
N LEU A 86 -8.09 -18.23 9.22
CA LEU A 86 -8.42 -17.09 8.34
C LEU A 86 -9.89 -16.67 8.44
N SER A 87 -10.80 -17.60 8.73
CA SER A 87 -12.22 -17.31 8.97
C SER A 87 -12.49 -16.44 10.21
N GLU A 88 -11.51 -16.23 11.09
CA GLU A 88 -11.60 -15.25 12.19
C GLU A 88 -11.56 -13.80 11.69
N ILE A 89 -11.15 -13.57 10.43
CA ILE A 89 -11.14 -12.25 9.80
C ILE A 89 -12.23 -12.25 8.72
N GLU A 90 -13.23 -11.37 8.88
CA GLU A 90 -14.42 -11.29 8.02
C GLU A 90 -14.10 -11.30 6.51
N ARG A 91 -13.09 -10.52 6.10
CA ARG A 91 -12.69 -10.41 4.68
C ARG A 91 -12.15 -11.71 4.08
N PHE A 92 -11.71 -12.65 4.92
CA PHE A 92 -11.11 -13.92 4.51
C PHE A 92 -12.00 -15.12 4.82
N LYS A 93 -13.25 -14.92 5.25
CA LYS A 93 -14.18 -16.01 5.58
C LYS A 93 -14.43 -16.99 4.43
N ASN A 94 -14.28 -16.51 3.19
CA ASN A 94 -14.49 -17.28 1.97
C ASN A 94 -13.19 -17.83 1.37
N VAL A 95 -12.02 -17.57 1.97
CA VAL A 95 -10.78 -18.23 1.55
C VAL A 95 -10.95 -19.72 1.84
N ASP A 96 -10.81 -20.56 0.81
CA ASP A 96 -11.06 -22.00 0.89
C ASP A 96 -10.36 -22.61 2.12
N THR A 97 -11.13 -22.89 3.16
CA THR A 97 -10.64 -23.43 4.43
C THR A 97 -10.50 -24.95 4.38
N ILE A 98 -11.13 -25.61 3.40
CA ILE A 98 -11.02 -27.06 3.19
C ILE A 98 -9.66 -27.36 2.56
N ASN A 99 -9.24 -26.55 1.59
CA ASN A 99 -7.90 -26.58 1.02
C ASN A 99 -7.18 -25.24 1.23
N GLN A 100 -6.79 -25.00 2.50
CA GLN A 100 -6.12 -23.76 2.92
C GLN A 100 -4.93 -23.36 2.03
N ASN A 101 -4.15 -24.32 1.53
CA ASN A 101 -3.04 -24.03 0.64
C ASN A 101 -3.51 -23.42 -0.69
N THR A 102 -4.53 -24.01 -1.31
CA THR A 102 -5.15 -23.46 -2.54
C THR A 102 -5.75 -22.09 -2.28
N GLY A 103 -6.54 -21.93 -1.22
CA GLY A 103 -7.17 -20.64 -0.88
C GLY A 103 -6.14 -19.52 -0.65
N VAL A 104 -5.07 -19.79 0.11
CA VAL A 104 -4.03 -18.80 0.39
C VAL A 104 -3.19 -18.49 -0.85
N ARG A 105 -2.90 -19.51 -1.68
CA ARG A 105 -2.22 -19.31 -2.96
C ARG A 105 -3.03 -18.41 -3.88
N ASP A 106 -4.32 -18.65 -4.01
CA ASP A 106 -5.20 -17.89 -4.90
C ASP A 106 -5.36 -16.44 -4.40
N LEU A 107 -5.45 -16.24 -3.09
CA LEU A 107 -5.36 -14.93 -2.46
C LEU A 107 -4.04 -14.21 -2.79
N LEU A 108 -2.89 -14.90 -2.68
CA LEU A 108 -1.60 -14.31 -3.04
C LEU A 108 -1.56 -13.90 -4.52
N ILE A 109 -2.08 -14.73 -5.42
CA ILE A 109 -2.15 -14.41 -6.86
C ILE A 109 -2.99 -13.14 -7.08
N GLU A 110 -4.16 -13.05 -6.44
CA GLU A 110 -5.02 -11.86 -6.51
C GLU A 110 -4.27 -10.59 -6.05
N LEU A 111 -3.59 -10.66 -4.91
CA LEU A 111 -2.81 -9.55 -4.36
C LEU A 111 -1.65 -9.15 -5.28
N LEU A 112 -0.93 -10.12 -5.85
CA LEU A 112 0.16 -9.88 -6.79
C LEU A 112 -0.34 -9.20 -8.07
N ASN A 113 -1.49 -9.63 -8.60
CA ASN A 113 -2.11 -9.00 -9.77
C ASN A 113 -2.47 -7.52 -9.50
N SER A 114 -3.05 -7.22 -8.33
CA SER A 114 -3.31 -5.84 -7.92
C SER A 114 -2.03 -5.02 -7.76
N MET A 115 -0.96 -5.62 -7.23
CA MET A 115 0.34 -4.99 -7.11
C MET A 115 0.95 -4.66 -8.49
N ASP A 116 0.87 -5.58 -9.44
CA ASP A 116 1.42 -5.41 -10.79
C ASP A 116 0.67 -4.33 -11.58
N ALA A 117 -0.67 -4.29 -11.47
CA ALA A 117 -1.49 -3.24 -12.09
C ALA A 117 -1.11 -1.82 -11.64
N LEU A 118 -0.58 -1.69 -10.43
CA LEU A 118 -0.22 -0.41 -9.80
C LEU A 118 1.29 -0.20 -9.67
N ASN A 119 2.10 -1.07 -10.28
CA ASN A 119 3.56 -1.04 -10.24
C ASN A 119 4.14 -1.06 -8.81
N ILE A 120 3.45 -1.74 -7.89
CA ILE A 120 3.86 -1.95 -6.51
C ILE A 120 4.79 -3.15 -6.46
N ARG A 121 5.96 -2.99 -5.85
CA ARG A 121 6.94 -4.05 -5.61
C ARG A 121 6.60 -4.86 -4.36
N GLU A 122 6.26 -4.16 -3.29
CA GLU A 122 6.10 -4.70 -1.93
C GLU A 122 5.10 -3.85 -1.15
N ILE A 123 4.36 -4.50 -0.26
CA ILE A 123 3.44 -3.87 0.68
C ILE A 123 3.78 -4.33 2.09
N SER A 124 3.80 -3.39 3.04
CA SER A 124 4.00 -3.70 4.45
C SER A 124 3.05 -2.94 5.38
N ASN A 125 2.61 -3.63 6.42
CA ASN A 125 1.82 -3.17 7.56
C ASN A 125 2.56 -3.41 8.89
N ASP A 126 3.83 -3.83 8.87
CA ASP A 126 4.63 -4.13 10.07
C ASP A 126 4.72 -2.95 11.05
N ARG A 127 4.49 -1.72 10.58
CA ARG A 127 4.59 -0.49 11.37
C ARG A 127 3.25 0.05 11.86
N MET A 128 2.18 -0.75 11.78
CA MET A 128 0.85 -0.37 12.26
C MET A 128 0.85 0.11 13.72
N ARG A 129 1.69 -0.47 14.59
CA ARG A 129 1.83 -0.04 16.00
C ARG A 129 2.43 1.35 16.16
N LEU A 130 3.16 1.83 15.15
CA LEU A 130 3.73 3.18 15.11
C LEU A 130 2.79 4.18 14.43
N GLY A 131 1.55 3.77 14.11
CA GLY A 131 0.59 4.59 13.38
C GLY A 131 0.89 4.71 11.88
N ILE A 132 1.84 3.93 11.34
CA ILE A 132 2.26 4.01 9.93
C ILE A 132 1.88 2.71 9.24
N ASN A 133 0.81 2.72 8.46
CA ASN A 133 0.41 1.59 7.62
C ASN A 133 -0.78 1.93 6.71
N PRO A 134 -0.85 1.37 5.51
CA PRO A 134 0.15 0.54 4.83
C PRO A 134 1.25 1.37 4.17
N GLU A 135 2.36 0.72 3.86
CA GLU A 135 3.46 1.23 3.02
C GLU A 135 3.48 0.48 1.70
N PHE A 136 3.46 1.22 0.59
CA PHE A 136 3.52 0.72 -0.78
C PHE A 136 4.86 1.09 -1.41
N PHE A 137 5.74 0.10 -1.56
CA PHE A 137 7.05 0.27 -2.18
C PHE A 137 6.92 0.08 -3.68
N LEU A 138 7.36 1.05 -4.49
CA LEU A 138 7.17 1.03 -5.94
C LEU A 138 8.35 0.35 -6.65
N ASN A 139 8.11 -0.30 -7.80
CA ASN A 139 9.17 -0.97 -8.57
C ASN A 139 10.27 -0.01 -9.04
N LYS A 140 9.89 1.22 -9.44
CA LYS A 140 10.82 2.28 -9.86
C LYS A 140 11.47 3.01 -8.67
N GLY A 141 11.24 2.53 -7.44
CA GLY A 141 11.70 3.15 -6.22
C GLY A 141 10.73 4.19 -5.66
N GLY A 142 10.98 4.55 -4.40
CA GLY A 142 10.08 5.38 -3.61
C GLY A 142 9.03 4.56 -2.86
N VAL A 143 8.34 5.24 -1.96
CA VAL A 143 7.29 4.65 -1.12
C VAL A 143 6.14 5.63 -0.99
N VAL A 144 4.91 5.12 -1.08
CA VAL A 144 3.70 5.81 -0.67
C VAL A 144 3.23 5.18 0.63
N PHE A 145 2.92 5.97 1.65
CA PHE A 145 2.53 5.44 2.94
C PHE A 145 1.48 6.29 3.63
N PHE A 146 0.68 5.64 4.46
CA PHE A 146 -0.36 6.28 5.26
C PHE A 146 0.05 6.38 6.73
N VAL A 147 -0.21 7.52 7.34
CA VAL A 147 0.01 7.77 8.77
C VAL A 147 -1.34 7.95 9.45
N ARG A 148 -1.86 6.90 10.07
CA ARG A 148 -3.18 6.89 10.71
C ARG A 148 -3.30 7.95 11.79
N ASP A 149 -2.26 8.11 12.59
CA ASP A 149 -2.22 9.04 13.70
C ASP A 149 -0.78 9.52 13.93
N LEU A 150 -0.54 10.79 13.61
CA LEU A 150 0.77 11.43 13.79
C LEU A 150 1.21 11.47 15.26
N SER A 151 0.27 11.47 16.21
CA SER A 151 0.59 11.48 17.65
C SER A 151 1.21 10.17 18.13
N LEU A 152 0.96 9.06 17.43
CA LEU A 152 1.58 7.75 17.71
C LEU A 152 3.01 7.64 17.15
N VAL A 153 3.42 8.54 16.27
CA VAL A 153 4.76 8.55 15.67
C VAL A 153 5.74 9.26 16.61
N THR A 154 6.17 8.57 17.66
CA THR A 154 7.10 9.12 18.67
C THR A 154 8.57 8.92 18.31
N ASN A 155 8.88 8.00 17.39
CA ASN A 155 10.25 7.70 16.99
C ASN A 155 10.84 8.85 16.13
N PRO A 156 11.97 9.47 16.52
CA PRO A 156 12.54 10.62 15.81
C PRO A 156 12.93 10.34 14.35
N VAL A 157 13.36 9.12 14.03
CA VAL A 157 13.70 8.73 12.66
C VAL A 157 12.47 8.81 11.77
N TRP A 158 11.33 8.33 12.25
CA TRP A 158 10.07 8.39 11.51
C TRP A 158 9.48 9.80 11.43
N GLN A 159 9.58 10.58 12.51
CA GLN A 159 9.18 11.99 12.47
C GLN A 159 9.97 12.76 11.40
N ASN A 160 11.29 12.57 11.36
CA ASN A 160 12.11 13.18 10.32
C ASN A 160 11.79 12.60 8.94
N TYR A 161 11.54 11.29 8.84
CA TYR A 161 11.18 10.64 7.59
C TYR A 161 9.90 11.22 6.98
N ILE A 162 8.86 11.43 7.80
CA ILE A 162 7.58 12.05 7.43
C ILE A 162 7.80 13.52 7.05
N LYS A 163 8.55 14.27 7.86
CA LYS A 163 8.87 15.68 7.59
C LYS A 163 9.58 15.89 6.24
N GLU A 164 10.45 14.96 5.87
CA GLU A 164 11.17 14.96 4.58
C GLU A 164 10.32 14.43 3.41
N SER A 165 9.13 13.89 3.67
CA SER A 165 8.26 13.31 2.64
C SER A 165 7.31 14.36 2.06
N LYS A 166 6.92 14.17 0.80
CA LYS A 166 5.91 14.99 0.14
C LYS A 166 4.53 14.58 0.65
N VAL A 167 3.75 15.52 1.17
CA VAL A 167 2.32 15.30 1.47
C VAL A 167 1.57 15.20 0.15
N ILE A 168 0.81 14.13 -0.04
CA ILE A 168 0.01 13.90 -1.26
C ILE A 168 -1.50 13.82 -0.98
N GLY A 169 -1.87 13.81 0.30
CA GLY A 169 -3.24 13.89 0.77
C GLY A 169 -3.31 13.88 2.29
N GLU A 170 -4.51 13.94 2.84
CA GLU A 170 -4.71 13.84 4.28
C GLU A 170 -4.12 12.53 4.80
N ASN A 171 -3.10 12.62 5.65
CA ASN A 171 -2.37 11.47 6.21
C ASN A 171 -1.65 10.59 5.17
N TRP A 172 -1.54 11.02 3.91
CA TRP A 172 -0.83 10.30 2.84
C TRP A 172 0.45 11.02 2.45
N TYR A 173 1.52 10.25 2.39
CA TYR A 173 2.87 10.75 2.13
C TYR A 173 3.54 9.95 1.01
N TYR A 174 4.39 10.62 0.25
CA TYR A 174 5.26 10.03 -0.76
C TYR A 174 6.71 10.43 -0.49
N ARG A 175 7.60 9.45 -0.53
CA ARG A 175 9.04 9.67 -0.52
C ARG A 175 9.66 9.05 -1.74
N SER A 176 10.33 9.85 -2.56
CA SER A 176 11.12 9.34 -3.67
C SER A 176 12.36 8.60 -3.16
N LYS A 177 12.88 7.67 -3.97
CA LYS A 177 14.22 7.15 -3.74
C LYS A 177 15.20 8.33 -3.93
N LYS A 178 15.92 8.73 -2.88
CA LYS A 178 17.06 9.65 -3.04
C LYS A 178 18.01 9.00 -4.05
N GLN A 179 18.29 9.69 -5.16
CA GLN A 179 19.34 9.29 -6.11
C GLN A 179 20.70 9.38 -5.43
#